data_AF-C9SLV7-F1
#
_entry.id   AF-C9SLV7-F1
#
_cell.length_a   1.000
_cell.length_b   1.000
_cell.length_c   1.000
_cell.angle_alpha   90.00
_cell.angle_beta   90.00
_cell.angle_gamma   90.00
#
_symmetry.space_group_name_H-M   'P 1'
#
loop_
_entity.id
_entity.type
_entity.pdbx_description
1 polymer ?
#
loop_
_entity_poly.entity_id
_entity_poly.type
_entity_poly.pdbx_seq_one_letter_code
_entity_poly.pdbx_strand_id
1 'polypeptide(L)'
;MTRMEPAPRMPLTDECHHYETKAEVPWDLQKYSNAAVYEADDRITWIHGDCFDYLRRLRTDPASLHEDLQVSAAETVIFASPPWGGPGYSTAEVFDLRFMEPYNLQHLHDACVPMDHALYLPRTSDLRQIAKLAPGDDKIDVVQYCMKGASKALVAYIPGTASKPGKERPVDA
;
A
#
# COMPACT_ATOMS: atom_id res chain seq x y z
N MET A 1 15.03 -7.79 22.10
CA MET A 1 14.19 -8.28 20.99
C MET A 1 13.59 -9.60 21.42
N THR A 2 12.34 -9.58 21.87
CA THR A 2 11.62 -10.80 22.23
C THR A 2 11.05 -11.36 20.95
N ARG A 3 11.54 -12.54 20.53
CA ARG A 3 11.01 -13.29 19.41
C ARG A 3 9.53 -13.54 19.68
N MET A 4 8.63 -13.14 18.76
CA MET A 4 7.25 -13.63 18.82
C MET A 4 7.32 -15.15 18.70
N GLU A 5 7.02 -15.85 19.80
CA GLU A 5 6.90 -17.29 19.78
C GLU A 5 5.58 -17.67 19.09
N PRO A 6 5.57 -18.70 18.24
CA PRO A 6 4.33 -19.19 17.64
C PRO A 6 3.30 -19.46 18.73
N ALA A 7 2.05 -19.06 18.50
CA ALA A 7 0.97 -19.40 19.42
C ALA A 7 0.99 -20.92 19.69
N PRO A 8 0.81 -21.35 20.95
CA PRO A 8 0.73 -22.77 21.27
C PRO A 8 -0.31 -23.43 20.38
N ARG A 9 -0.04 -24.67 19.94
CA ARG A 9 -0.97 -25.46 19.13
C ARG A 9 -2.33 -25.42 19.80
N MET A 10 -3.26 -24.67 19.21
CA MET A 10 -4.62 -24.58 19.74
C MET A 10 -5.27 -25.95 19.58
N PRO A 11 -5.92 -26.48 20.62
CA PRO A 11 -6.67 -27.71 20.48
C PRO A 11 -7.75 -27.50 19.43
N LEU A 12 -7.85 -28.41 18.46
CA LEU A 12 -8.97 -28.43 17.51
C LEU A 12 -10.22 -28.78 18.33
N THR A 13 -11.12 -27.81 18.47
CA THR A 13 -12.42 -28.00 19.12
C THR A 13 -13.50 -28.11 18.06
N ASP A 14 -14.70 -28.52 18.48
CA ASP A 14 -15.89 -28.52 17.61
C ASP A 14 -16.31 -27.09 17.17
N GLU A 15 -15.71 -26.04 17.75
CA GLU A 15 -15.89 -24.64 17.36
C GLU A 15 -14.93 -24.20 16.25
N CYS A 16 -13.91 -25.01 15.91
CA CYS A 16 -12.98 -24.70 14.83
C CYS A 16 -13.64 -24.90 13.47
N HIS A 17 -13.60 -23.87 12.62
CA HIS A 17 -14.04 -23.99 11.24
C HIS A 17 -12.95 -24.64 10.38
N HIS A 18 -13.21 -25.86 9.92
CA HIS A 18 -12.30 -26.61 9.05
C HIS A 18 -12.56 -26.22 7.59
N TYR A 19 -11.57 -25.61 6.96
CA TYR A 19 -11.58 -25.35 5.52
C TYR A 19 -11.00 -26.57 4.78
N GLU A 20 -11.75 -27.12 3.83
CA GLU A 20 -11.30 -28.26 3.02
C GLU A 20 -10.64 -27.80 1.72
N THR A 21 -11.02 -26.61 1.24
CA THR A 21 -10.46 -26.03 0.02
C THR A 21 -10.02 -24.58 0.21
N LYS A 22 -9.00 -24.13 -0.57
CA LYS A 22 -8.54 -22.74 -0.53
C LYS A 22 -9.65 -21.72 -0.84
N ALA A 23 -10.65 -22.11 -1.62
CA ALA A 23 -11.77 -21.26 -1.99
C ALA A 23 -12.69 -20.93 -0.79
N GLU A 24 -12.73 -21.79 0.22
CA GLU A 24 -13.52 -21.59 1.44
C GLU A 24 -12.82 -20.69 2.45
N VAL A 25 -11.48 -20.63 2.39
CA VAL A 25 -10.68 -19.81 3.32
C VAL A 25 -10.95 -18.33 3.02
N PRO A 26 -11.43 -17.54 4.00
CA PRO A 26 -11.55 -16.10 3.88
C PRO A 26 -10.28 -15.49 3.31
N TRP A 27 -10.44 -14.57 2.36
CA TRP A 27 -9.32 -13.98 1.62
C TRP A 27 -8.23 -13.43 2.54
N ASP A 28 -8.60 -12.80 3.67
CA ASP A 28 -7.64 -12.25 4.62
C ASP A 28 -6.78 -13.33 5.30
N LEU A 29 -7.31 -14.55 5.46
CA LEU A 29 -6.57 -15.69 5.98
C LEU A 29 -5.63 -16.30 4.93
N GLN A 30 -5.97 -16.20 3.63
CA GLN A 30 -5.11 -16.70 2.56
C GLN A 30 -3.77 -15.94 2.46
N LYS A 31 -3.72 -14.67 2.90
CA LYS A 31 -2.51 -13.84 2.87
C LYS A 31 -1.40 -14.40 3.76
N TYR A 32 -1.74 -14.86 4.97
CA TYR A 32 -0.80 -15.47 5.91
C TYR A 32 -0.17 -16.73 5.32
N SER A 33 -1.00 -17.58 4.69
CA SER A 33 -0.51 -18.79 4.03
C SER A 33 0.46 -18.47 2.90
N ASN A 34 0.17 -17.46 2.07
CA ASN A 34 1.06 -17.06 0.99
C ASN A 34 2.41 -16.57 1.54
N ALA A 35 2.43 -15.74 2.58
CA ALA A 35 3.68 -15.24 3.16
C ALA A 35 4.58 -16.37 3.68
N ALA A 36 4.00 -17.37 4.34
CA ALA A 36 4.74 -18.57 4.78
C ALA A 36 5.25 -19.40 3.59
N VAL A 37 4.45 -19.57 2.53
CA VAL A 37 4.87 -20.28 1.31
C VAL A 37 6.06 -19.59 0.63
N TYR A 38 6.13 -18.26 0.70
CA TYR A 38 7.24 -17.47 0.17
C TYR A 38 8.36 -17.21 1.19
N GLU A 39 8.30 -17.84 2.38
CA GLU A 39 9.32 -17.71 3.44
C GLU A 39 9.58 -16.24 3.83
N ALA A 40 8.52 -15.43 3.87
CA ALA A 40 8.57 -14.00 4.17
C ALA A 40 7.75 -13.63 5.41
N ASP A 41 7.17 -14.62 6.11
CA ASP A 41 6.31 -14.42 7.27
C ASP A 41 7.06 -13.78 8.46
N ASP A 42 8.37 -14.00 8.57
CA ASP A 42 9.24 -13.39 9.58
C ASP A 42 9.54 -11.90 9.34
N ARG A 43 9.18 -11.37 8.17
CA ARG A 43 9.43 -9.97 7.75
C ARG A 43 8.17 -9.11 7.70
N ILE A 44 7.00 -9.67 7.99
CA ILE A 44 5.70 -8.98 7.83
C ILE A 44 5.00 -8.87 9.17
N THR A 45 4.75 -7.63 9.59
CA THR A 45 3.82 -7.33 10.68
C THR A 45 2.43 -7.08 10.11
N TRP A 46 1.45 -7.89 10.51
CA TRP A 46 0.07 -7.78 10.03
C TRP A 46 -0.76 -6.92 10.98
N ILE A 47 -1.47 -5.94 10.42
CA ILE A 47 -2.40 -5.08 11.17
C ILE A 47 -3.78 -5.25 10.56
N HIS A 48 -4.74 -5.72 11.36
CA HIS A 48 -6.15 -5.71 10.98
C HIS A 48 -6.79 -4.40 11.45
N GLY A 49 -7.07 -3.48 10.53
CA GLY A 49 -7.67 -2.19 10.86
C GLY A 49 -7.81 -1.26 9.65
N ASP A 50 -8.31 -0.05 9.93
CA ASP A 50 -8.38 1.04 8.96
C ASP A 50 -6.99 1.68 8.79
N CYS A 51 -6.45 1.65 7.57
CA CYS A 51 -5.15 2.20 7.27
C CYS A 51 -5.08 3.73 7.44
N PHE A 52 -6.18 4.45 7.21
CA PHE A 52 -6.24 5.90 7.42
C PHE A 52 -6.17 6.25 8.89
N ASP A 53 -6.86 5.49 9.75
CA ASP A 53 -6.76 5.68 11.20
C ASP A 53 -5.35 5.34 11.71
N TYR A 54 -4.75 4.26 11.21
CA TYR A 54 -3.35 3.93 11.51
C TYR A 54 -2.39 5.06 11.11
N LEU A 55 -2.42 5.52 9.85
CA LEU A 55 -1.56 6.60 9.37
C LEU A 55 -1.78 7.91 10.12
N ARG A 56 -3.04 8.22 10.48
CA ARG A 56 -3.38 9.38 11.31
C ARG A 56 -2.74 9.26 12.69
N ARG A 57 -2.92 8.13 13.40
CA ARG A 57 -2.33 7.91 14.73
C ARG A 57 -0.81 7.96 14.69
N LEU A 58 -0.20 7.30 13.71
CA LEU A 58 1.25 7.32 13.51
C LEU A 58 1.80 8.74 13.37
N ARG A 59 1.03 9.66 12.78
CA ARG A 59 1.41 11.07 12.63
C ARG A 59 1.11 11.92 13.86
N THR A 60 -0.04 11.72 14.52
CA THR A 60 -0.53 12.66 15.55
C THR A 60 -0.31 12.19 16.99
N ASP A 61 -0.30 10.88 17.20
CA ASP A 61 -0.16 10.25 18.52
C ASP A 61 0.46 8.85 18.39
N PRO A 62 1.74 8.74 17.97
CA PRO A 62 2.38 7.44 17.77
C PRO A 62 2.45 6.61 19.06
N ALA A 63 2.49 7.26 20.23
CA ALA A 63 2.49 6.59 21.53
C ALA A 63 1.21 5.79 21.80
N SER A 64 0.11 6.08 21.09
CA SER A 64 -1.12 5.27 21.12
C SER A 64 -1.01 3.94 20.37
N LEU A 65 0.03 3.76 19.55
CA LEU A 65 0.31 2.53 18.81
C LEU A 65 1.25 1.63 19.62
N HIS A 66 1.16 0.32 19.40
CA HIS A 66 2.15 -0.64 19.90
C HIS A 66 3.55 -0.28 19.39
N GLU A 67 4.59 -0.52 20.19
CA GLU A 67 5.97 -0.11 19.89
C GLU A 67 6.46 -0.59 18.50
N ASP A 68 6.16 -1.85 18.15
CA ASP A 68 6.51 -2.43 16.84
C ASP A 68 5.80 -1.77 15.63
N LEU A 69 4.78 -0.96 15.87
CA LEU A 69 4.01 -0.26 14.85
C LEU A 69 4.41 1.22 14.73
N GLN A 70 5.34 1.69 15.55
CA GLN A 70 5.83 3.08 15.53
C GLN A 70 7.01 3.19 14.54
N VAL A 71 6.70 3.36 13.26
CA VAL A 71 7.71 3.47 12.20
C VAL A 71 8.16 4.90 11.93
N SER A 72 9.42 5.08 11.51
CA SER A 72 10.00 6.38 11.16
C SER A 72 9.49 6.86 9.80
N ALA A 73 8.84 8.02 9.77
CA ALA A 73 8.33 8.61 8.52
C ALA A 73 9.42 8.94 7.49
N ALA A 74 10.66 9.16 7.93
CA ALA A 74 11.79 9.49 7.06
C ALA A 74 12.52 8.25 6.50
N GLU A 75 12.22 7.05 7.02
CA GLU A 75 12.85 5.78 6.64
C GLU A 75 11.83 4.76 6.11
N THR A 76 10.56 5.18 5.99
CA THR A 76 9.45 4.32 5.59
C THR A 76 8.82 4.84 4.31
N VAL A 77 8.51 3.93 3.40
CA VAL A 77 7.76 4.20 2.17
C VAL A 77 6.40 3.51 2.27
N ILE A 78 5.33 4.21 1.86
CA ILE A 78 3.99 3.64 1.78
C ILE A 78 3.75 3.12 0.36
N PHE A 79 3.38 1.84 0.24
CA PHE A 79 2.79 1.33 -0.99
C PHE A 79 1.27 1.25 -0.84
N ALA A 80 0.54 2.02 -1.63
CA ALA A 80 -0.93 2.06 -1.59
C ALA A 80 -1.53 1.42 -2.85
N SER A 81 -2.32 0.36 -2.64
CA SER A 81 -3.14 -0.28 -3.67
C SER A 81 -4.62 -0.13 -3.31
N PRO A 82 -5.19 1.08 -3.48
CA PRO A 82 -6.58 1.36 -3.12
C PRO A 82 -7.57 0.63 -4.03
N PRO A 83 -8.85 0.54 -3.63
CA PRO A 83 -9.91 0.20 -4.57
C PRO A 83 -10.00 1.30 -5.65
N TRP A 84 -10.32 0.89 -6.88
CA TRP A 84 -10.44 1.80 -8.02
C TRP A 84 -11.89 2.07 -8.46
N GLY A 85 -12.89 1.71 -7.65
CA GLY A 85 -14.31 1.85 -8.01
C GLY A 85 -14.90 0.70 -8.85
N GLY A 86 -14.30 -0.50 -8.78
CA GLY A 86 -14.81 -1.70 -9.49
C GLY A 86 -14.44 -1.76 -10.97
N PRO A 87 -14.75 -2.86 -11.70
CA PRO A 87 -14.18 -3.18 -13.02
C PRO A 87 -14.45 -2.15 -14.13
N GLY A 88 -15.39 -1.22 -13.92
CA GLY A 88 -15.68 -0.10 -14.81
C GLY A 88 -14.50 0.84 -15.05
N TYR A 89 -13.44 0.82 -14.22
CA TYR A 89 -12.22 1.61 -14.46
C TYR A 89 -11.56 1.32 -15.81
N SER A 90 -11.81 0.14 -16.38
CA SER A 90 -11.11 -0.36 -17.56
C SER A 90 -11.60 0.22 -18.90
N THR A 91 -12.77 0.89 -18.92
CA THR A 91 -13.42 1.38 -20.14
C THR A 91 -13.11 2.84 -20.45
N ALA A 92 -12.64 3.61 -19.46
CA ALA A 92 -12.27 5.01 -19.65
C ALA A 92 -10.95 5.11 -20.43
N GLU A 93 -10.95 5.87 -21.53
CA GLU A 93 -9.74 6.22 -22.28
C GLU A 93 -8.74 6.99 -21.41
N VAL A 94 -9.27 7.91 -20.58
CA VAL A 94 -8.55 8.60 -19.52
C VAL A 94 -9.36 8.46 -18.24
N PHE A 95 -8.81 7.76 -17.24
CA PHE A 95 -9.44 7.53 -15.95
C PHE A 95 -9.24 8.75 -15.04
N ASP A 96 -10.34 9.42 -14.72
CA ASP A 96 -10.37 10.62 -13.88
C ASP A 96 -10.33 10.25 -12.40
N LEU A 97 -9.18 10.49 -11.76
CA LEU A 97 -8.93 10.08 -10.38
C LEU A 97 -9.68 10.93 -9.34
N ARG A 98 -10.35 12.02 -9.76
CA ARG A 98 -11.22 12.83 -8.88
C ARG A 98 -12.48 12.07 -8.47
N PHE A 99 -12.93 11.15 -9.32
CA PHE A 99 -14.14 10.35 -9.14
C PHE A 99 -13.83 8.90 -8.79
N MET A 100 -12.57 8.60 -8.44
CA MET A 100 -12.21 7.27 -7.96
C MET A 100 -12.91 6.99 -6.63
N GLU A 101 -13.44 5.77 -6.49
CA GLU A 101 -14.17 5.34 -5.31
C GLU A 101 -13.48 4.15 -4.63
N PRO A 102 -13.58 4.06 -3.28
CA PRO A 102 -14.28 4.98 -2.38
C PRO A 102 -13.48 6.25 -2.06
N TYR A 103 -12.25 6.36 -2.56
CA TYR A 103 -11.35 7.48 -2.28
C TYR A 103 -10.80 8.07 -3.56
N ASN A 104 -10.81 9.39 -3.66
CA ASN A 104 -10.16 10.10 -4.75
C ASN A 104 -8.64 10.19 -4.55
N LEU A 105 -7.94 10.63 -5.58
CA LEU A 105 -6.48 10.78 -5.56
C LEU A 105 -5.96 11.64 -4.40
N GLN A 106 -6.61 12.78 -4.16
CA GLN A 106 -6.14 13.74 -3.15
C GLN A 106 -6.24 13.15 -1.75
N HIS A 107 -7.35 12.48 -1.43
CA HIS A 107 -7.54 11.82 -0.14
C HIS A 107 -6.44 10.79 0.13
N LEU A 108 -6.08 9.99 -0.87
CA LEU A 108 -5.01 8.99 -0.74
C LEU A 108 -3.65 9.64 -0.52
N HIS A 109 -3.33 10.69 -1.29
CA HIS A 109 -2.09 11.44 -1.14
C HIS A 109 -1.98 12.07 0.26
N ASP A 110 -3.02 12.79 0.69
CA ASP A 110 -3.06 13.47 1.99
C ASP A 110 -2.89 12.50 3.17
N ALA A 111 -3.41 11.28 3.04
CA ALA A 111 -3.24 10.23 4.04
C ALA A 111 -1.79 9.75 4.16
N CYS A 112 -1.06 9.68 3.03
CA CYS A 112 0.30 9.15 2.96
C CYS A 112 1.36 10.19 3.35
N VAL A 113 1.08 11.48 3.15
CA VAL A 113 1.97 12.57 3.58
C VAL A 113 2.15 12.52 5.12
N PRO A 114 3.38 12.68 5.64
CA PRO A 114 4.58 13.19 4.95
C PRO A 114 5.52 12.13 4.36
N MET A 115 5.15 10.85 4.32
CA MET A 115 6.04 9.79 3.86
C MET A 115 6.16 9.75 2.33
N ASP A 116 7.29 9.25 1.85
CA ASP A 116 7.40 8.79 0.46
C ASP A 116 6.32 7.74 0.19
N HIS A 117 5.67 7.80 -0.96
CA HIS A 117 4.60 6.85 -1.26
C HIS A 117 4.48 6.52 -2.74
N ALA A 118 4.16 5.25 -3.00
CA ALA A 118 3.89 4.68 -4.31
C ALA A 118 2.40 4.38 -4.43
N LEU A 119 1.71 5.01 -5.38
CA LEU A 119 0.29 4.79 -5.65
C LEU A 119 0.12 3.85 -6.85
N TYR A 120 -0.46 2.68 -6.62
CA TYR A 120 -0.84 1.73 -7.66
C TYR A 120 -2.23 2.09 -8.21
N LEU A 121 -2.27 2.56 -9.46
CA LEU A 121 -3.43 3.21 -10.08
C LEU A 121 -3.83 2.55 -11.42
N PRO A 122 -5.06 2.79 -11.90
CA PRO A 122 -5.50 2.33 -13.22
C PRO A 122 -4.53 2.74 -14.33
N ARG A 123 -4.31 1.85 -15.29
CA ARG A 123 -3.38 2.08 -16.43
C ARG A 123 -3.70 3.32 -17.28
N THR A 124 -4.95 3.79 -17.28
CA THR A 124 -5.40 4.95 -18.04
C THR A 124 -5.52 6.22 -17.18
N SER A 125 -5.00 6.23 -15.95
CA SER A 125 -5.11 7.39 -15.07
C SER A 125 -4.59 8.68 -15.68
N ASP A 126 -5.29 9.78 -15.42
CA ASP A 126 -4.91 11.11 -15.88
C ASP A 126 -3.57 11.56 -15.24
N LEU A 127 -2.49 11.45 -16.01
CA LEU A 127 -1.14 11.83 -15.59
C LEU A 127 -1.04 13.30 -15.17
N ARG A 128 -1.90 14.18 -15.68
CA ARG A 128 -1.92 15.60 -15.29
C ARG A 128 -2.46 15.79 -13.87
N GLN A 129 -3.30 14.89 -13.40
CA GLN A 129 -3.78 14.89 -12.02
C GLN A 129 -2.71 14.36 -11.08
N ILE A 130 -1.99 13.32 -11.47
CA ILE A 130 -0.84 12.78 -10.73
C ILE A 130 0.26 13.83 -10.61
N ALA A 131 0.61 14.51 -11.70
CA ALA A 131 1.65 15.53 -11.72
C ALA A 131 1.41 16.68 -10.74
N LYS A 132 0.16 16.97 -10.37
CA LYS A 132 -0.19 18.02 -9.40
C LYS A 132 0.16 17.66 -7.95
N LEU A 133 0.47 16.39 -7.67
CA LEU A 133 0.87 15.94 -6.34
C LEU A 133 2.36 16.16 -6.06
N ALA A 134 3.14 16.61 -7.04
CA ALA A 134 4.56 16.80 -6.87
C ALA A 134 4.83 17.92 -5.85
N PRO A 135 5.72 17.71 -4.86
CA PRO A 135 6.07 18.76 -3.92
C PRO A 135 6.95 19.81 -4.62
N GLY A 136 6.46 21.05 -4.71
CA GLY A 136 7.21 22.16 -5.33
C GLY A 136 7.50 21.90 -6.82
N ASP A 137 8.78 21.96 -7.20
CA ASP A 137 9.26 21.74 -8.58
C ASP A 137 9.78 20.30 -8.82
N ASP A 138 9.53 19.37 -7.89
CA ASP A 138 9.96 17.99 -8.03
C ASP A 138 9.20 17.25 -9.15
N LYS A 139 9.77 16.12 -9.57
CA LYS A 139 9.18 15.23 -10.57
C LYS A 139 8.62 13.98 -9.91
N ILE A 140 7.50 13.51 -10.43
CA ILE A 140 6.91 12.21 -10.08
C ILE A 140 7.27 11.22 -11.18
N ASP A 141 7.91 10.13 -10.79
CA ASP A 141 8.16 9.01 -11.70
C ASP A 141 6.88 8.16 -11.81
N VAL A 142 6.47 7.89 -13.05
CA VAL A 142 5.32 7.04 -13.34
C VAL A 142 5.77 5.86 -14.18
N VAL A 143 5.57 4.65 -13.66
CA VAL A 143 5.96 3.40 -14.31
C VAL A 143 4.72 2.61 -14.69
N GLN A 144 4.58 2.24 -15.96
CA GLN A 144 3.53 1.33 -16.41
C GLN A 144 3.92 -0.13 -16.19
N TYR A 145 3.01 -0.90 -15.62
CA TYR A 145 3.18 -2.33 -15.43
C TYR A 145 2.60 -3.06 -16.63
N CYS A 146 3.49 -3.59 -17.47
CA CYS A 146 3.13 -4.28 -18.70
C CYS A 146 3.25 -5.79 -18.53
N MET A 147 2.21 -6.52 -18.93
CA MET A 147 2.20 -7.99 -18.95
C MET A 147 1.77 -8.46 -20.33
N LYS A 148 2.58 -9.34 -20.95
CA LYS A 148 2.34 -9.90 -22.30
C LYS A 148 2.06 -8.79 -23.35
N GLY A 149 2.85 -7.72 -23.32
CA GLY A 149 2.74 -6.60 -24.26
C GLY A 149 1.58 -5.63 -24.01
N ALA A 150 0.80 -5.81 -22.93
CA ALA A 150 -0.30 -4.93 -22.59
C ALA A 150 -0.10 -4.28 -21.21
N SER A 151 -0.30 -2.95 -21.14
CA SER A 151 -0.33 -2.20 -19.88
C SER A 151 -1.52 -2.66 -19.01
N LYS A 152 -1.26 -2.92 -17.73
CA LYS A 152 -2.23 -3.44 -16.75
C LYS A 152 -2.57 -2.41 -15.67
N ALA A 153 -1.57 -1.64 -15.26
CA ALA A 153 -1.67 -0.59 -14.26
C ALA A 153 -0.51 0.39 -14.43
N LEU A 154 -0.49 1.43 -13.61
CA LEU A 154 0.69 2.25 -13.41
C LEU A 154 0.97 2.45 -11.92
N VAL A 155 2.22 2.73 -11.59
CA VAL A 155 2.64 3.17 -10.25
C VAL A 155 3.22 4.57 -10.36
N ALA A 156 2.70 5.49 -9.55
CA ALA A 156 3.27 6.82 -9.36
C ALA A 156 4.08 6.86 -8.07
N TYR A 157 5.37 7.19 -8.16
CA TYR A 157 6.29 7.35 -7.03
C TYR A 157 6.35 8.81 -6.63
N ILE A 158 5.74 9.15 -5.50
CA ILE A 158 5.55 10.52 -5.03
C ILE A 158 6.50 10.78 -3.86
N PRO A 159 7.41 11.76 -3.97
CA PRO A 159 8.27 12.15 -2.87
C PRO A 159 7.45 12.67 -1.68
N GLY A 160 7.80 12.19 -0.49
CA GLY A 160 7.32 12.70 0.78
C GLY A 160 8.04 13.98 1.20
N THR A 161 7.58 14.56 2.29
CA THR A 161 8.18 15.76 2.91
C THR A 161 8.97 15.43 4.18
N ALA A 162 8.92 14.19 4.66
CA ALA A 162 9.67 13.73 5.83
C ALA A 162 11.11 13.31 5.50
N SER A 163 11.36 12.84 4.28
CA SER A 163 12.69 12.43 3.82
C SER A 163 13.58 13.66 3.65
N LYS A 164 14.82 13.62 4.18
CA LYS A 164 15.79 14.71 3.97
C LYS A 164 16.18 14.77 2.49
N PRO A 165 16.42 15.95 1.90
CA PRO A 165 16.98 16.06 0.56
C PRO A 165 18.42 15.51 0.56
N GLY A 166 18.58 14.23 0.24
CA GLY A 166 19.84 13.61 -0.09
C GLY A 166 20.02 13.55 -1.60
N LYS A 167 20.88 14.41 -2.15
CA LYS A 167 21.42 14.34 -3.54
C LYS A 167 21.94 12.91 -3.81
N GLU A 168 21.96 12.35 -5.02
CA GLU A 168 22.24 12.87 -6.37
C GLU A 168 21.70 11.83 -7.37
N ARG A 169 21.04 12.26 -8.46
CA ARG A 169 20.47 11.33 -9.46
C ARG A 169 21.60 10.70 -10.28
N PRO A 170 21.56 9.38 -10.59
CA PRO A 170 22.45 8.82 -11.61
C PRO A 170 22.18 9.55 -12.93
N VAL A 171 23.28 10.00 -13.54
CA VAL A 171 23.28 10.70 -14.83
C VAL A 171 22.69 9.75 -15.88
N ASP A 172 21.78 10.28 -16.69
CA ASP A 172 21.12 9.57 -17.79
C ASP A 172 22.12 8.77 -18.65
N ALA A 173 21.74 7.54 -19.02
CA ALA A 173 22.42 6.71 -20.02
C ALA A 173 21.75 6.87 -21.39
#